data_AF-A0A7R9MPT4-F1
#
_entry.id   AF-A0A7R9MPT4-F1
#
_cell.length_a   1.000
_cell.length_b   1.000
_cell.length_c   1.000
_cell.angle_alpha   90.00
_cell.angle_beta   90.00
_cell.angle_gamma   90.00
#
_symmetry.space_group_name_H-M   'P 1'
#
loop_
_entity.id
_entity.type
_entity.pdbx_description
1 polymer ?
#
loop_
_entity_poly.entity_id
_entity_poly.type
_entity_poly.pdbx_seq_one_letter_code
_entity_poly.pdbx_strand_id
1 'polypeptide(L)' 'MIEMSEISADNRTVSGEIKAGSLLAIMGASGAGKTTLLNVLTARNLSQLSVNGVVLMNGQTVSQQTIASISSY' A
#
# COMPACT_ATOMS: atom_id res chain seq x y z
N MET A 1 9.12 10.47 -0.09
CA MET A 1 8.64 9.81 -1.33
C MET A 1 8.35 8.37 -0.99
N ILE A 2 7.17 7.87 -1.31
CA ILE A 2 6.81 6.45 -1.17
C ILE A 2 6.57 5.93 -2.59
N GLU A 3 7.21 4.84 -2.94
CA GLU A 3 7.06 4.16 -4.23
C GLU A 3 6.63 2.72 -3.98
N MET A 4 5.68 2.26 -4.77
CA MET A 4 5.03 0.97 -4.64
C MET A 4 5.20 0.25 -5.97
N SER A 5 6.04 -0.78 -5.96
CA SER A 5 6.40 -1.52 -7.17
C SER A 5 5.82 -2.92 -7.08
N GLU A 6 4.95 -3.22 -8.04
CA GLU A 6 4.35 -4.54 -8.27
C GLU A 6 3.64 -5.13 -7.04
N ILE A 7 2.88 -4.29 -6.31
CA ILE A 7 2.06 -4.80 -5.21
C ILE A 7 0.94 -5.64 -5.80
N SER A 8 1.00 -6.96 -5.61
CA SER A 8 -0.04 -7.89 -6.00
C SER A 8 -0.88 -8.27 -4.78
N ALA A 9 -2.19 -8.01 -4.83
CA ALA A 9 -3.16 -8.42 -3.82
C ALA A 9 -4.37 -9.04 -4.52
N ASP A 10 -4.73 -10.26 -4.15
CA ASP A 10 -5.90 -10.98 -4.67
C ASP A 10 -5.98 -10.98 -6.23
N ASN A 11 -4.88 -11.40 -6.87
CA ASN A 11 -4.73 -11.48 -8.33
C ASN A 11 -4.83 -10.13 -9.08
N ARG A 12 -4.61 -9.01 -8.38
CA ARG A 12 -4.52 -7.67 -8.97
C ARG A 12 -3.19 -7.02 -8.63
N THR A 13 -2.49 -6.54 -9.65
CA THR A 13 -1.22 -5.82 -9.50
C THR A 13 -1.47 -4.33 -9.56
N VAL A 14 -0.92 -3.60 -8.58
CA VAL A 14 -0.95 -2.14 -8.52
C VAL A 14 0.46 -1.61 -8.30
N SER A 15 0.74 -0.47 -8.91
CA SER A 15 1.97 0.29 -8.72
C SER A 15 1.64 1.78 -8.65
N GLY A 16 2.51 2.53 -7.98
CA GLY A 16 2.31 3.97 -7.86
C GLY A 16 3.40 4.66 -7.05
N GLU A 17 3.50 5.96 -7.22
CA GLU A 17 4.40 6.83 -6.46
C GLU A 17 3.63 7.93 -5.75
N ILE A 18 4.07 8.27 -4.55
CA ILE A 18 3.53 9.33 -3.71
C ILE A 18 4.68 10.25 -3.32
N LYS A 19 4.58 11.51 -3.75
CA LYS A 19 5.58 12.53 -3.43
C LYS A 19 5.35 13.06 -2.02
N ALA A 20 6.43 13.44 -1.34
CA ALA A 20 6.31 14.06 -0.03
C ALA A 20 5.50 15.36 -0.13
N GLY A 21 4.58 15.59 0.81
CA GLY A 21 3.67 16.74 0.78
C GLY A 21 2.49 16.62 -0.18
N SER A 22 2.27 15.46 -0.81
CA SER A 22 1.07 15.19 -1.63
C SER A 22 -0.01 14.46 -0.83
N LEU A 23 -1.27 14.71 -1.20
CA LEU A 23 -2.43 13.99 -0.66
C LEU A 23 -2.86 12.90 -1.64
N LEU A 24 -2.87 11.65 -1.19
CA LEU A 24 -3.41 10.52 -1.95
C LEU A 24 -4.88 10.28 -1.58
N ALA A 25 -5.75 10.17 -2.59
CA ALA A 25 -7.14 9.76 -2.43
C ALA A 25 -7.40 8.44 -3.18
N ILE A 26 -7.99 7.45 -2.49
CA ILE A 26 -8.39 6.17 -3.08
C ILE A 26 -9.90 6.23 -3.37
N MET A 27 -10.30 6.23 -4.64
CA MET A 27 -11.68 6.36 -5.09
C MET A 27 -12.12 5.16 -5.94
N GLY A 28 -13.44 4.95 -6.08
CA GLY A 28 -14.01 3.84 -6.86
C GLY A 28 -15.29 3.26 -6.27
N ALA A 29 -15.96 2.39 -7.03
CA ALA A 29 -17.22 1.76 -6.65
C ALA A 29 -17.12 0.93 -5.34
N SER A 30 -18.25 0.68 -4.67
CA SER A 30 -18.29 -0.25 -3.54
C SER A 30 -17.83 -1.64 -3.98
N GLY A 31 -17.04 -2.34 -3.16
CA GLY A 31 -16.45 -3.64 -3.52
C GLY A 31 -15.26 -3.59 -4.48
N ALA A 32 -14.82 -2.41 -4.95
CA ALA A 32 -13.64 -2.31 -5.83
C ALA A 32 -12.29 -2.68 -5.17
N GLY A 33 -12.28 -2.90 -3.85
CA GLY A 33 -11.06 -3.24 -3.10
C GLY A 33 -10.30 -2.03 -2.54
N LYS A 34 -10.94 -0.87 -2.39
CA LYS A 34 -10.30 0.35 -1.84
C LYS A 34 -9.76 0.16 -0.43
N THR A 35 -10.58 -0.41 0.47
CA THR A 35 -10.17 -0.73 1.84
C THR A 35 -9.09 -1.81 1.86
N THR A 36 -9.17 -2.78 0.94
CA THR A 36 -8.15 -3.81 0.75
C THR A 36 -6.82 -3.17 0.36
N LEU A 37 -6.82 -2.28 -0.63
CA LEU A 37 -5.62 -1.55 -1.04
C LEU A 37 -5.06 -0.72 0.12
N LEU A 38 -5.92 0.04 0.82
CA LEU A 38 -5.48 0.82 1.98
C LEU A 38 -4.84 -0.05 3.06
N ASN A 39 -5.44 -1.19 3.38
CA ASN A 39 -4.89 -2.16 4.32
C ASN A 39 -3.51 -2.68 3.89
N VAL A 40 -3.31 -2.96 2.59
CA VAL A 40 -2.02 -3.34 2.02
C VAL A 40 -0.99 -2.22 2.18
N LEU A 41 -1.37 -0.98 1.89
CA LEU A 41 -0.49 0.19 2.00
C LEU A 41 -0.13 0.54 3.44
N THR A 42 -0.99 0.24 4.41
CA THR A 42 -0.75 0.50 5.84
C THR A 42 -0.23 -0.74 6.57
N ALA A 43 0.02 -1.84 5.86
CA ALA A 43 0.41 -3.13 6.40
C ALA A 43 -0.49 -3.63 7.55
N ARG A 44 -1.81 -3.44 7.42
CA ARG A 44 -2.82 -3.86 8.41
C ARG A 44 -3.77 -4.90 7.86
N ASN A 45 -4.28 -5.77 8.72
CA ASN A 45 -5.31 -6.77 8.37
C ASN A 45 -4.97 -7.63 7.13
N LEU A 46 -3.69 -7.98 6.96
CA LEU A 46 -3.20 -8.78 5.83
C LEU A 46 -3.43 -10.28 5.97
N SER A 47 -3.96 -10.75 7.11
CA SER A 47 -4.13 -12.17 7.42
C SER A 47 -5.00 -12.94 6.42
N GLN A 48 -5.86 -12.24 5.68
CA GLN A 48 -6.72 -12.81 4.64
C GLN A 48 -6.28 -12.43 3.22
N LEU A 49 -5.13 -11.77 3.05
CA LEU A 49 -4.66 -11.23 1.78
C LEU A 49 -3.28 -11.79 1.44
N SER A 50 -3.17 -12.41 0.26
CA SER A 50 -1.87 -12.73 -0.32
C SER A 50 -1.28 -11.46 -0.93
N VAL A 51 -0.29 -10.87 -0.26
CA VAL A 51 0.39 -9.65 -0.70
C VAL A 51 1.82 -9.99 -1.12
N ASN A 52 2.16 -9.65 -2.36
CA ASN A 52 3.54 -9.70 -2.87
C ASN A 52 3.93 -8.32 -3.42
N GLY A 53 5.23 -8.01 -3.46
CA GLY A 53 5.73 -6.74 -4.01
C GLY A 53 6.70 -6.03 -3.07
N VAL A 54 7.17 -4.86 -3.49
CA VAL A 54 8.14 -4.06 -2.74
C VAL A 54 7.62 -2.64 -2.54
N VAL A 55 7.72 -2.15 -1.30
CA VAL A 55 7.48 -0.74 -0.98
C VAL A 55 8.82 -0.09 -0.68
N LEU A 56 9.07 1.01 -1.35
CA LEU A 56 10.25 1.84 -1.22
C LEU A 56 9.85 3.16 -0.55
N MET A 57 10.57 3.55 0.49
CA MET A 57 10.47 4.88 1.07
C MET A 57 11.78 5.61 0.86
N ASN A 58 11.74 6.73 0.16
CA ASN A 58 12.93 7.51 -0.21
C ASN A 58 14.02 6.64 -0.88
N GLY A 59 13.61 5.68 -1.73
CA GLY A 59 14.51 4.75 -2.42
C GLY A 59 15.07 3.62 -1.54
N GLN A 60 14.54 3.42 -0.33
CA GLN A 60 14.94 2.33 0.56
C GLN A 60 13.78 1.36 0.78
N THR A 61 14.03 0.06 0.68
CA THR A 61 13.01 -0.94 0.97
C THR A 61 12.58 -0.84 2.42
N VAL A 62 11.27 -0.70 2.65
CA VAL A 62 10.70 -0.62 3.98
C VAL A 62 9.99 -1.90 4.37
N SER A 63 10.14 -2.30 5.63
CA SER A 63 9.42 -3.43 6.19
C SER A 63 7.96 -3.07 6.46
N GLN A 64 7.09 -4.08 6.48
CA GLN A 64 5.69 -3.93 6.84
C GLN A 64 5.52 -3.31 8.24
N GLN A 65 6.40 -3.64 9.19
CA GLN A 65 6.41 -3.08 10.55
C GLN A 65 6.72 -1.57 10.54
N THR A 66 7.65 -1.14 9.69
CA THR A 66 7.99 0.29 9.52
C THR A 66 6.83 1.06 8.92
N ILE A 67 6.13 0.49 7.94
CA ILE A 67 4.93 1.09 7.34
C ILE A 67 3.80 1.20 8.37
N ALA A 68 3.58 0.15 9.15
CA ALA A 68 2.55 0.14 10.19
C ALA A 68 2.82 1.14 11.32
N SER A 69 4.10 1.39 11.67
CA SER A 69 4.47 2.31 12.76
C SER A 69 4.31 3.79 12.40
N ILE A 70 4.39 4.14 11.11
CA ILE A 70 4.19 5.50 10.61
C ILE A 70 2.75 5.77 10.17
N SER A 71 1.93 4.72 10.06
CA SER A 71 0.51 4.82 9.70
C SER A 71 -0.36 4.98 10.95
N SER A 72 -1.13 6.07 11.00
CA SER A 72 -2.15 6.26 12.03
C SER A 72 -3.47 5.54 11.73
N TYR A 73 -3.69 5.12 10.47
CA TYR A 73 -4.85 4.34 10.04
C TYR A 73 -4.78 2.94 10.61
#